data_AF-A0A2M6ZJU8-F1
#
_entry.id   AF-A0A2M6ZJU8-F1
#
_cell.length_a   1.000
_cell.length_b   1.000
_cell.length_c   1.000
_cell.angle_alpha   90.00
_cell.angle_beta   90.00
_cell.angle_gamma   90.00
#
_symmetry.space_group_name_H-M   'P 1'
#
loop_
_entity.id
_entity.type
_entity.pdbx_description
1 polymer ?
#
loop_
_entity_poly.entity_id
_entity_poly.type
_entity_poly.pdbx_seq_one_letter_code
_entity_poly.pdbx_strand_id
1 'polypeptide(L)'
;MTGIKKSTKKGKRDLYEEDAQSLYLAGKDLEEIRELLPVALVTLKRWHQEGRWEEKRRQVPVSPRWLGEALKGILREKAGRLIIKGDLKAPELDEITKIVTLLDRLCSQGWDIRAAALEVMDRFIEFLRGWVKDPEELKRISYRVQEFFRQLEEES
;
A
#
# COMPACT_ATOMS: atom_id res chain seq x y z
N MET A 1 9.01 45.92 -24.76
CA MET A 1 7.82 45.12 -25.14
C MET A 1 7.91 43.77 -24.45
N THR A 2 6.77 43.37 -23.92
CA THR A 2 6.50 42.44 -22.82
C THR A 2 6.67 40.97 -23.21
N GLY A 3 7.36 40.21 -22.34
CA GLY A 3 6.85 38.96 -21.76
C GLY A 3 6.60 37.78 -22.69
N ILE A 4 7.56 36.87 -22.75
CA ILE A 4 7.39 35.49 -23.21
C ILE A 4 6.35 34.80 -22.31
N LYS A 5 5.17 34.50 -22.85
CA LYS A 5 4.12 33.69 -22.19
C LYS A 5 4.63 32.26 -22.00
N LYS A 6 5.09 31.91 -20.79
CA LYS A 6 5.17 30.52 -20.34
C LYS A 6 3.76 30.01 -20.10
N SER A 7 3.24 29.27 -21.07
CA SER A 7 2.03 28.46 -20.95
C SER A 7 2.15 27.49 -19.77
N THR A 8 1.18 27.58 -18.87
CA THR A 8 0.95 26.76 -17.67
C THR A 8 0.59 25.32 -18.05
N LYS A 9 1.60 24.46 -18.21
CA LYS A 9 1.40 23.00 -18.06
C LYS A 9 1.33 22.72 -16.56
N LYS A 10 0.16 22.35 -16.03
CA LYS A 10 0.09 21.56 -14.77
C LYS A 10 1.08 20.41 -14.94
N GLY A 11 2.10 20.37 -14.10
CA GLY A 11 3.20 19.43 -14.30
C GLY A 11 2.70 18.01 -14.10
N LYS A 12 3.31 17.02 -14.78
CA LYS A 12 3.07 15.60 -14.43
C LYS A 12 3.27 15.32 -12.94
N ARG A 13 4.08 16.14 -12.27
CA ARG A 13 4.32 16.13 -10.83
C ARG A 13 3.04 16.38 -10.03
N ASP A 14 2.34 17.47 -10.33
CA ASP A 14 1.11 17.87 -9.63
C ASP A 14 -0.04 16.87 -9.79
N LEU A 15 0.04 15.99 -10.79
CA LEU A 15 -1.01 15.01 -11.11
C LEU A 15 -0.72 13.61 -10.59
N TYR A 16 0.56 13.22 -10.43
CA TYR A 16 0.92 11.83 -10.20
C TYR A 16 1.96 11.61 -9.09
N GLU A 17 2.59 12.66 -8.54
CA GLU A 17 3.63 12.49 -7.53
C GLU A 17 3.08 11.94 -6.21
N GLU A 18 1.92 12.43 -5.76
CA GLU A 18 1.29 12.00 -4.51
C GLU A 18 0.80 10.55 -4.59
N ASP A 19 0.17 10.17 -5.70
CA ASP A 19 -0.26 8.79 -5.97
C ASP A 19 0.95 7.84 -6.05
N ALA A 20 1.98 8.23 -6.80
CA ALA A 20 3.21 7.45 -6.91
C ALA A 20 3.92 7.28 -5.56
N GLN A 21 3.96 8.33 -4.73
CA GLN A 21 4.51 8.26 -3.38
C GLN A 21 3.68 7.32 -2.51
N SER A 22 2.36 7.43 -2.55
CA SER A 22 1.46 6.58 -1.76
C SER A 22 1.61 5.10 -2.10
N LEU A 23 1.67 4.76 -3.39
CA LEU A 23 1.92 3.39 -3.86
C LEU A 23 3.29 2.87 -3.40
N TYR A 24 4.31 3.74 -3.44
CA TYR A 24 5.63 3.38 -2.95
C TYR A 24 5.65 3.13 -1.44
N LEU A 25 5.03 4.00 -0.65
CA LEU A 25 4.92 3.82 0.80
C LEU A 25 4.10 2.57 1.17
N ALA A 26 3.14 2.18 0.32
CA ALA A 26 2.34 0.96 0.46
C ALA A 26 3.09 -0.34 0.08
N GLY A 27 4.35 -0.26 -0.32
CA GLY A 27 5.20 -1.44 -0.54
C GLY A 27 5.54 -1.77 -2.00
N LYS A 28 4.99 -1.04 -2.98
CA LYS A 28 5.34 -1.24 -4.41
C LYS A 28 6.70 -0.68 -4.78
N ASP A 29 7.40 -1.33 -5.69
CA ASP A 29 8.63 -0.78 -6.28
C ASP A 29 8.32 0.22 -7.42
N LEU A 30 9.36 0.93 -7.88
CA LEU A 30 9.19 1.96 -8.92
C LEU A 30 8.87 1.37 -10.31
N GLU A 31 9.19 0.10 -10.57
CA GLU A 31 8.86 -0.57 -11.82
C GLU A 31 7.38 -0.98 -11.84
N GLU A 32 6.87 -1.51 -10.73
CA GLU A 32 5.44 -1.77 -10.56
C GLU A 32 4.61 -0.48 -10.65
N ILE A 33 5.08 0.63 -10.06
CA ILE A 33 4.38 1.92 -10.13
C ILE A 33 4.36 2.46 -11.57
N ARG A 34 5.43 2.23 -12.34
CA ARG A 34 5.51 2.62 -13.75
C ARG A 34 4.46 1.91 -14.61
N GLU A 35 4.07 0.69 -14.26
CA GLU A 35 3.02 -0.04 -14.97
C GLU A 35 1.61 0.48 -14.65
N LEU A 36 1.44 1.11 -13.48
CA LEU A 36 0.15 1.62 -13.00
C LEU A 36 -0.10 3.09 -13.37
N LEU A 37 0.96 3.89 -13.50
CA LEU A 37 0.86 5.33 -13.75
C LEU A 37 1.56 5.71 -15.06
N PRO A 38 1.04 6.72 -15.81
CA PRO A 38 1.65 7.19 -17.06
C PRO A 38 2.90 8.08 -16.82
N VAL A 39 3.80 7.62 -15.96
CA VAL A 39 5.03 8.28 -15.52
C VAL A 39 6.23 7.41 -15.83
N ALA A 40 7.20 7.95 -16.58
CA ALA A 40 8.42 7.22 -16.90
C ALA A 40 9.26 6.95 -15.64
N LEU A 41 9.93 5.79 -15.60
CA LEU A 41 10.78 5.36 -14.48
C LEU A 41 11.82 6.41 -14.06
N VAL A 42 12.44 7.10 -15.03
CA VAL A 42 13.43 8.15 -14.76
C VAL A 42 12.82 9.30 -13.94
N THR A 43 11.55 9.61 -14.20
CA THR A 43 10.82 10.64 -13.44
C THR A 43 10.48 10.15 -12.03
N LEU A 44 10.04 8.90 -11.90
CA LEU A 44 9.76 8.26 -10.61
C LEU A 44 11.03 8.19 -9.74
N LYS A 45 12.18 7.80 -10.31
CA LYS A 45 13.48 7.78 -9.61
C LYS A 45 13.86 9.17 -9.09
N ARG A 46 13.64 10.21 -9.89
CA ARG A 46 13.90 11.59 -9.46
C ARG A 46 12.99 12.01 -8.30
N TRP A 47 11.68 11.76 -8.38
CA TRP A 47 10.74 12.10 -7.30
C TRP A 47 11.00 11.30 -6.02
N HIS A 48 11.35 10.00 -6.16
CA HIS A 48 11.75 9.14 -5.06
C HIS A 48 12.92 9.71 -4.26
N GLN A 49 13.96 10.19 -4.97
CA GLN A 49 15.13 10.83 -4.37
C GLN A 49 14.79 12.19 -3.75
N GLU A 50 14.14 13.08 -4.51
CA GLU A 50 13.79 14.44 -4.06
C GLU A 50 12.86 14.42 -2.84
N GLY A 51 11.88 13.52 -2.83
CA GLY A 51 10.88 13.40 -1.77
C GLY A 51 11.30 12.52 -0.59
N ARG A 52 12.52 11.94 -0.65
CA ARG A 52 13.08 11.00 0.34
C ARG A 52 12.12 9.86 0.68
N TRP A 53 11.54 9.23 -0.33
CA TRP A 53 10.47 8.24 -0.13
C TRP A 53 10.98 7.00 0.62
N GLU A 54 12.25 6.65 0.46
CA GLU A 54 12.91 5.57 1.20
C GLU A 54 12.91 5.81 2.71
N GLU A 55 13.25 7.03 3.15
CA GLU A 55 13.22 7.39 4.57
C GLU A 55 11.79 7.38 5.11
N LYS A 56 10.85 7.93 4.35
CA LYS A 56 9.42 7.90 4.69
C LYS A 56 8.90 6.47 4.80
N ARG A 57 9.25 5.59 3.87
CA ARG A 57 8.86 4.18 3.88
C ARG A 57 9.38 3.44 5.11
N ARG A 58 10.59 3.78 5.58
CA ARG A 58 11.17 3.22 6.82
C ARG A 58 10.48 3.73 8.09
N GLN A 59 9.88 4.91 8.03
CA GLN A 59 9.14 5.53 9.14
C GLN A 59 7.66 5.16 9.16
N VAL A 60 7.08 4.75 8.01
CA VAL A 60 5.74 4.19 7.97
C VAL A 60 5.75 2.89 8.78
N PRO A 61 4.86 2.73 9.79
CA PRO A 61 4.75 1.48 10.52
C PRO A 61 4.49 0.37 9.51
N VAL A 62 5.48 -0.50 9.30
CA VAL A 62 5.31 -1.65 8.41
C VAL A 62 4.11 -2.40 8.93
N SER A 63 3.02 -2.46 8.14
CA SER A 63 1.82 -3.13 8.61
C SER A 63 2.22 -4.55 9.04
N PRO A 64 1.72 -5.05 10.19
CA PRO A 64 2.10 -6.38 10.68
C PRO A 64 1.95 -7.48 9.62
N ARG A 65 0.99 -7.30 8.69
CA ARG A 65 0.81 -8.12 7.50
C ARG A 65 1.97 -8.02 6.51
N TRP A 66 2.40 -6.83 6.12
CA TRP A 66 3.50 -6.68 5.16
C TRP A 66 4.84 -7.13 5.76
N LEU A 67 5.07 -6.86 7.04
CA LEU A 67 6.21 -7.39 7.78
C LEU A 67 6.15 -8.92 7.85
N GLY A 68 4.99 -9.48 8.15
CA GLY A 68 4.77 -10.92 8.21
C GLY A 68 5.00 -11.62 6.87
N GLU A 69 4.50 -11.06 5.76
CA GLU A 69 4.71 -11.60 4.42
C GLU A 69 6.18 -11.50 3.98
N ALA A 70 6.85 -10.38 4.27
CA ALA A 70 8.29 -10.24 4.01
C ALA A 70 9.11 -11.27 4.81
N LEU A 71 8.79 -11.48 6.08
CA LEU A 71 9.45 -12.47 6.94
C LEU A 71 9.18 -13.91 6.48
N LYS A 72 7.96 -14.23 6.00
CA LYS A 72 7.65 -15.54 5.42
C LYS A 72 8.49 -15.83 4.18
N GLY A 73 8.65 -14.83 3.30
CA GLY A 73 9.47 -14.95 2.10
C GLY A 73 10.93 -15.30 2.44
N ILE A 74 11.54 -14.53 3.34
CA ILE A 74 12.93 -14.75 3.80
C ILE A 74 13.08 -16.12 4.47
N LEU A 75 12.10 -16.52 5.29
CA LEU A 75 12.13 -17.81 5.99
C LEU A 75 12.02 -18.98 5.03
N ARG A 76 11.10 -18.92 4.05
CA ARG A 76 10.97 -19.96 3.00
C ARG A 76 12.25 -20.12 2.20
N GLU A 77 12.88 -19.03 1.80
CA GLU A 77 14.12 -19.05 1.02
C GLU A 77 15.30 -19.65 1.83
N LYS A 78 15.42 -19.30 3.10
CA LYS A 78 16.47 -19.86 3.98
C LYS A 78 16.20 -21.33 4.31
N ALA A 79 14.96 -21.68 4.65
CA ALA A 79 14.56 -23.06 4.92
C ALA A 79 14.77 -23.96 3.68
N GLY A 80 14.34 -23.51 2.49
CA GLY A 80 14.55 -24.26 1.25
C GLY A 80 16.02 -24.54 0.96
N ARG A 81 16.91 -23.57 1.18
CA ARG A 81 18.37 -23.77 1.04
C ARG A 81 18.93 -24.81 2.01
N LEU A 82 18.44 -24.85 3.25
CA LEU A 82 18.88 -25.81 4.25
C LEU A 82 18.32 -27.22 3.98
N ILE A 83 17.08 -27.32 3.47
CA ILE A 83 16.46 -28.59 3.07
C ILE A 83 17.25 -29.22 1.91
N ILE A 84 17.57 -28.42 0.88
CA ILE A 84 18.32 -28.89 -0.29
C ILE A 84 19.71 -29.41 0.09
N LYS A 85 20.34 -28.82 1.11
CA LYS A 85 21.65 -29.26 1.61
C LYS A 85 21.58 -30.50 2.51
N GLY A 86 20.38 -30.91 2.94
CA GLY A 86 20.23 -31.99 3.92
C GLY A 86 20.67 -31.60 5.34
N ASP A 87 20.87 -30.31 5.60
CA ASP A 87 21.43 -29.77 6.85
C ASP A 87 20.36 -29.55 7.94
N LEU A 88 19.10 -29.87 7.65
CA LEU A 88 17.98 -29.69 8.58
C LEU A 88 17.67 -30.98 9.34
N LYS A 89 17.91 -30.97 10.64
CA LYS A 89 17.46 -32.00 11.58
C LYS A 89 16.01 -31.74 11.99
N ALA A 90 15.35 -32.77 12.50
CA ALA A 90 13.95 -32.71 12.93
C ALA A 90 13.62 -31.54 13.90
N PRO A 91 14.47 -31.19 14.88
CA PRO A 91 14.19 -30.07 15.79
C PRO A 91 14.19 -28.70 15.10
N GLU A 92 15.12 -28.49 14.17
CA GLU A 92 15.26 -27.23 13.44
C GLU A 92 14.10 -27.04 12.43
N LEU A 93 13.59 -28.15 11.87
CA LEU A 93 12.39 -28.14 11.03
C LEU A 93 11.12 -27.78 11.82
N ASP A 94 11.01 -28.27 13.05
CA ASP A 94 9.90 -27.93 13.97
C ASP A 94 9.93 -26.45 14.36
N GLU A 95 11.10 -25.89 14.65
CA GLU A 95 11.26 -24.46 14.92
C GLU A 95 10.84 -23.60 13.72
N ILE A 96 11.25 -23.97 12.50
CA ILE A 96 10.83 -23.25 11.28
C ILE A 96 9.31 -23.30 11.13
N THR A 97 8.69 -24.46 11.37
CA THR A 97 7.24 -24.63 11.27
C THR A 97 6.49 -23.76 12.29
N LYS A 98 7.02 -23.65 13.51
CA LYS A 98 6.48 -22.76 14.56
C LYS A 98 6.59 -21.30 14.16
N ILE A 99 7.72 -20.88 13.59
CA ILE A 99 7.90 -19.50 13.11
C ILE A 99 6.93 -19.20 11.97
N VAL A 100 6.75 -20.11 10.99
CA VAL A 100 5.75 -19.95 9.92
C VAL A 100 4.35 -19.78 10.51
N THR A 101 3.97 -20.60 11.49
CA THR A 101 2.65 -20.53 12.13
C THR A 101 2.45 -19.21 12.88
N LEU A 102 3.48 -18.71 13.56
CA LEU A 102 3.44 -17.41 14.24
C LEU A 102 3.38 -16.25 13.25
N LEU A 103 4.04 -16.37 12.09
CA LEU A 103 3.94 -15.38 11.01
C LEU A 103 2.57 -15.41 10.34
N ASP A 104 1.97 -16.57 10.13
CA ASP A 104 0.59 -16.69 9.66
C ASP A 104 -0.37 -16.03 10.64
N ARG A 105 -0.18 -16.24 11.95
CA ARG A 105 -0.91 -15.51 12.99
C ARG A 105 -0.64 -14.01 12.95
N LEU A 106 0.59 -13.55 12.80
CA LEU A 106 0.88 -12.12 12.68
C LEU A 106 0.21 -11.48 11.46
N CYS A 107 0.13 -12.21 10.35
CA CYS A 107 -0.54 -11.78 9.12
C CYS A 107 -2.08 -11.78 9.24
N SER A 108 -2.64 -12.65 10.08
CA SER A 108 -4.09 -12.84 10.26
C SER A 108 -4.66 -12.16 11.52
N GLN A 109 -3.82 -11.87 12.52
CA GLN A 109 -4.14 -11.11 13.73
C GLN A 109 -4.03 -9.59 13.54
N GLY A 110 -3.89 -9.13 12.29
CA GLY A 110 -4.17 -7.74 11.92
C GLY A 110 -5.67 -7.46 11.99
N TRP A 111 -6.23 -7.53 13.20
CA TRP A 111 -7.62 -7.17 13.46
C TRP A 111 -7.83 -5.69 13.13
N ASP A 112 -9.00 -5.41 12.57
CA ASP A 112 -9.58 -4.09 12.30
C ASP A 112 -9.22 -3.32 11.02
N ILE A 113 -8.72 -3.96 9.96
CA ILE A 113 -8.79 -3.29 8.64
C ILE A 113 -10.25 -2.96 8.28
N ARG A 114 -11.21 -3.83 8.60
CA ARG A 114 -12.63 -3.54 8.36
C ARG A 114 -13.15 -2.40 9.23
N ALA A 115 -12.98 -2.42 10.55
CA ALA A 115 -13.51 -1.31 11.36
C ALA A 115 -12.68 -0.02 11.21
N ALA A 116 -11.36 -0.09 10.98
CA ALA A 116 -10.57 1.08 10.64
C ALA A 116 -10.95 1.65 9.27
N ALA A 117 -11.24 0.82 8.27
CA ALA A 117 -11.76 1.28 6.98
C ALA A 117 -13.15 1.88 7.13
N LEU A 118 -14.05 1.27 7.92
CA LEU A 118 -15.35 1.85 8.23
C LEU A 118 -15.23 3.19 8.95
N GLU A 119 -14.37 3.29 9.96
CA GLU A 119 -14.14 4.54 10.71
C GLU A 119 -13.55 5.64 9.82
N VAL A 120 -12.59 5.30 8.95
CA VAL A 120 -12.02 6.24 7.98
C VAL A 120 -13.09 6.70 6.98
N MET A 121 -13.95 5.78 6.51
CA MET A 121 -14.98 6.11 5.54
C MET A 121 -16.14 6.89 6.14
N ASP A 122 -16.52 6.65 7.39
CA ASP A 122 -17.47 7.49 8.13
C ASP A 122 -16.94 8.91 8.29
N ARG A 123 -15.66 9.06 8.68
CA ARG A 123 -14.99 10.37 8.75
C ARG A 123 -14.90 11.05 7.38
N PHE A 124 -14.72 10.28 6.30
CA PHE A 124 -14.71 10.82 4.94
C PHE A 124 -16.09 11.31 4.48
N ILE A 125 -17.15 10.57 4.82
CA ILE A 125 -18.54 11.00 4.54
C ILE A 125 -18.88 12.28 5.32
N GLU A 126 -18.47 12.38 6.59
CA GLU A 126 -18.60 13.60 7.40
C GLU A 126 -17.82 14.78 6.79
N PHE A 127 -16.58 14.56 6.33
CA PHE A 127 -15.82 15.57 5.60
C PHE A 127 -16.56 16.07 4.35
N LEU A 128 -17.11 15.15 3.55
CA LEU A 128 -17.86 15.48 2.35
C LEU A 128 -19.13 16.26 2.65
N ARG A 129 -19.83 15.98 3.76
CA ARG A 129 -21.01 16.78 4.18
C ARG A 129 -20.67 18.26 4.44
N GLY A 130 -19.43 18.56 4.80
CA GLY A 130 -18.96 19.94 4.97
C GLY A 130 -18.66 20.67 3.64
N TRP A 131 -18.42 19.93 2.55
CA TRP A 131 -17.94 20.48 1.28
C TRP A 131 -18.94 20.36 0.13
N VAL A 132 -19.69 19.25 0.08
CA VAL A 132 -20.67 18.94 -0.97
C VAL A 132 -22.02 19.54 -0.57
N LYS A 133 -22.48 20.53 -1.34
CA LYS A 133 -23.76 21.22 -1.10
C LYS A 133 -24.94 20.56 -1.82
N ASP A 134 -24.69 19.69 -2.79
CA ASP A 134 -25.72 18.93 -3.51
C ASP A 134 -26.02 17.60 -2.78
N PRO A 135 -27.25 17.42 -2.25
CA PRO A 135 -27.64 16.19 -1.56
C PRO A 135 -27.61 14.95 -2.47
N GLU A 136 -27.84 15.10 -3.78
CA GLU A 136 -27.87 13.98 -4.73
C GLU A 136 -26.48 13.51 -5.14
N GLU A 137 -25.48 14.39 -5.08
CA GLU A 137 -24.07 14.03 -5.22
C GLU A 137 -23.59 13.25 -3.99
N LEU A 138 -23.94 13.71 -2.79
CA LEU A 138 -23.57 13.05 -1.54
C LEU A 138 -24.16 11.63 -1.45
N LYS A 139 -25.44 11.45 -1.81
CA LYS A 139 -26.07 10.12 -1.88
C LYS A 139 -25.35 9.19 -2.85
N ARG A 140 -24.94 9.68 -4.02
CA ARG A 140 -24.22 8.88 -5.01
C ARG A 140 -22.87 8.42 -4.49
N ILE A 141 -22.14 9.28 -3.79
CA ILE A 141 -20.85 8.93 -3.18
C ILE A 141 -21.05 7.89 -2.07
N SER A 142 -21.99 8.12 -1.15
CA SER A 142 -22.31 7.15 -0.08
C SER A 142 -22.71 5.78 -0.64
N TYR A 143 -23.54 5.74 -1.68
CA TYR A 143 -23.93 4.49 -2.33
C TYR A 143 -22.73 3.73 -2.92
N ARG A 144 -21.82 4.43 -3.62
CA ARG A 144 -20.62 3.81 -4.20
C ARG A 144 -19.68 3.25 -3.14
N VAL A 145 -19.55 3.93 -2.01
CA VAL A 145 -18.76 3.45 -0.86
C VAL A 145 -19.36 2.17 -0.30
N GLN A 146 -20.68 2.11 -0.10
CA GLN A 146 -21.37 0.93 0.40
C GLN A 146 -21.24 -0.28 -0.55
N GLU A 147 -21.39 -0.05 -1.85
CA GLU A 147 -21.23 -1.09 -2.87
C GLU A 147 -19.80 -1.66 -2.90
N PHE A 148 -18.79 -0.80 -2.77
CA PHE A 148 -17.39 -1.22 -2.68
C PHE A 148 -17.13 -2.11 -1.46
N PHE A 149 -17.68 -1.77 -0.29
CA PHE A 149 -17.56 -2.63 0.89
C PHE A 149 -18.29 -3.96 0.73
N ARG A 150 -19.49 -3.97 0.11
CA ARG A 150 -20.21 -5.21 -0.15
C ARG A 150 -19.41 -6.16 -1.05
N GLN A 151 -18.76 -5.64 -2.10
CA GLN A 151 -17.88 -6.46 -2.95
C GLN A 151 -16.71 -7.05 -2.16
N LEU A 152 -16.08 -6.26 -1.27
CA LEU A 152 -15.01 -6.75 -0.41
C LEU A 152 -15.48 -7.84 0.57
N GLU A 153 -16.74 -7.81 1.01
CA GLU A 153 -17.34 -8.85 1.85
C GLU A 153 -17.60 -10.15 1.08
N GLU A 154 -17.97 -10.08 -0.19
CA GLU A 154 -18.21 -11.23 -1.06
C GLU A 154 -16.91 -11.93 -1.52
N GLU A 155 -15.79 -11.19 -1.56
CA GLU A 155 -14.47 -11.69 -1.99
C GLU A 155 -13.57 -12.21 -0.84
N SER A 156 -14.01 -12.07 0.43
CA SER A 156 -13.29 -12.52 1.64
C SER A 156 -13.68 -13.93 2.08
#